data_AF-A0A1Y5YYL8-F1
#
_entry.id   AF-A0A1Y5YYL8-F1
#
_cell.length_a   1.000
_cell.length_b   1.000
_cell.length_c   1.000
_cell.angle_alpha   90.00
_cell.angle_beta   90.00
_cell.angle_gamma   90.00
#
_symmetry.space_group_name_H-M   'P 1'
#
loop_
_entity.id
_entity.type
_entity.pdbx_description
1 polymer ?
#
loop_
_entity_poly.entity_id
_entity_poly.type
_entity_poly.pdbx_seq_one_letter_code
_entity_poly.pdbx_strand_id
1 'polypeptide(L)'
;MNFIDKRKGFFMIENDAIDNCDLDVYEFKAYAVIVRHANRDTQSAFPSLTTLTEKVGCGRKKIVQCIKSLEEKGYIQKVNRKDDQGNNLSNIYYVLPTPSVSQKLVVSEGNQGSISEKPGVVSEGNCNNTNLNNTNLTISSSSKNPFSFYESNIGVLNPFMADGIEHWIKDTSEELVIAAMERALKQQKKWNYAEGILKQWANKNIKTLSDVEALEAEYQRNKGAKNNAESGTSNTNRYSQKGEYDYGF
;
A
#
# COMPACT_ATOMS: atom_id res chain seq x y z
N MET A 1 -21.54 -30.83 -14.78
CA MET A 1 -20.56 -30.37 -13.77
C MET A 1 -21.35 -29.91 -12.56
N ASN A 2 -21.21 -30.59 -11.41
CA ASN A 2 -21.80 -30.10 -10.17
C ASN A 2 -20.87 -29.06 -9.56
N PHE A 3 -21.31 -27.81 -9.52
CA PHE A 3 -20.60 -26.75 -8.81
C PHE A 3 -20.84 -26.95 -7.32
N ILE A 4 -19.87 -27.56 -6.64
CA ILE A 4 -19.87 -27.65 -5.18
C ILE A 4 -19.48 -26.27 -4.67
N ASP A 5 -20.40 -25.57 -4.02
CA ASP A 5 -20.07 -24.38 -3.25
C ASP A 5 -19.17 -24.80 -2.08
N LYS A 6 -17.86 -24.53 -2.22
CA LYS A 6 -16.84 -24.83 -1.21
C LYS A 6 -16.72 -23.72 -0.16
N ARG A 7 -17.56 -22.67 -0.19
CA ARG A 7 -17.58 -21.60 0.83
C ARG A 7 -18.17 -22.13 2.13
N LYS A 8 -17.43 -23.00 2.83
CA LYS A 8 -17.76 -23.43 4.19
C LYS A 8 -17.12 -22.46 5.18
N GLY A 9 -17.94 -21.60 5.77
CA GLY A 9 -17.52 -20.57 6.71
C GLY A 9 -16.84 -19.39 6.01
N PHE A 10 -17.36 -18.19 6.27
CA PHE A 10 -16.79 -16.93 5.79
C PHE A 10 -16.58 -16.00 6.99
N PHE A 11 -15.65 -15.07 6.84
CA PHE A 11 -15.44 -13.97 7.77
C PHE A 11 -15.20 -12.70 6.96
N MET A 12 -15.46 -11.56 7.58
CA MET A 12 -15.33 -10.27 6.92
C MET A 12 -14.02 -9.61 7.35
N ILE A 13 -13.35 -8.96 6.40
CA ILE A 13 -12.18 -8.13 6.61
C ILE A 13 -12.49 -6.78 5.96
N GLU A 14 -12.04 -5.69 6.56
CA GLU A 14 -12.15 -4.36 5.97
C GLU A 14 -11.34 -4.28 4.66
N ASN A 15 -11.91 -3.66 3.63
CA ASN A 15 -11.25 -3.52 2.32
C ASN A 15 -9.95 -2.73 2.42
N ASP A 16 -9.91 -1.74 3.30
CA ASP A 16 -8.72 -0.92 3.61
C ASP A 16 -7.50 -1.80 3.97
N ALA A 17 -7.69 -2.95 4.63
CA ALA A 17 -6.59 -3.87 4.94
C ALA A 17 -5.96 -4.53 3.69
N ILE A 18 -6.67 -4.52 2.56
CA ILE A 18 -6.20 -4.98 1.25
C ILE A 18 -5.68 -3.78 0.44
N ASP A 19 -6.42 -2.68 0.45
CA ASP A 19 -6.20 -1.53 -0.44
C ASP A 19 -5.04 -0.63 0.00
N ASN A 20 -4.78 -0.51 1.30
CA ASN A 20 -3.74 0.37 1.85
C ASN A 20 -2.31 -0.03 1.42
N CYS A 21 -2.11 -1.23 0.87
CA CYS A 21 -0.84 -1.73 0.32
C CYS A 21 0.38 -1.60 1.26
N ASP A 22 0.16 -1.41 2.55
CA ASP A 22 1.15 -1.20 3.60
C ASP A 22 1.48 -2.49 4.34
N LEU A 23 0.64 -3.53 4.20
CA LEU A 23 0.86 -4.87 4.75
C LEU A 23 1.59 -5.80 3.77
N ASP A 24 2.64 -6.47 4.26
CA ASP A 24 3.26 -7.61 3.58
C ASP A 24 2.28 -8.79 3.49
N VAL A 25 2.49 -9.71 2.54
CA VAL A 25 1.63 -10.89 2.32
C VAL A 25 1.49 -11.71 3.61
N TYR A 26 2.57 -11.84 4.39
CA TYR A 26 2.55 -12.54 5.67
C TYR A 26 1.86 -11.75 6.78
N GLU A 27 1.98 -10.42 6.77
CA GLU A 27 1.33 -9.54 7.73
C GLU A 27 -0.19 -9.54 7.52
N PHE A 28 -0.62 -9.37 6.26
CA PHE A 28 -2.01 -9.47 5.87
C PHE A 28 -2.60 -10.83 6.25
N LYS A 29 -1.90 -11.93 5.95
CA LYS A 29 -2.38 -13.27 6.32
C LYS A 29 -2.45 -13.46 7.84
N ALA A 30 -1.49 -12.95 8.60
CA ALA A 30 -1.51 -13.00 10.06
C ALA A 30 -2.68 -12.18 10.62
N TYR A 31 -2.89 -10.97 10.12
CA TYR A 31 -4.03 -10.11 10.46
C TYR A 31 -5.37 -10.81 10.16
N ALA A 32 -5.53 -11.36 8.96
CA ALA A 32 -6.73 -12.11 8.57
C ALA A 32 -7.01 -13.30 9.52
N VAL A 33 -5.98 -14.02 9.96
CA VAL A 33 -6.14 -15.09 10.96
C VAL A 33 -6.57 -14.53 12.30
N ILE A 34 -6.02 -13.39 12.75
CA ILE A 34 -6.41 -12.73 14.01
C ILE A 34 -7.87 -12.28 13.94
N VAL A 35 -8.27 -11.56 12.87
CA VAL A 35 -9.65 -11.10 12.65
C VAL A 35 -10.63 -12.27 12.63
N ARG A 36 -10.26 -13.38 11.98
CA ARG A 36 -11.08 -14.59 11.97
C ARG A 36 -11.34 -15.17 13.37
N HIS A 37 -10.42 -14.98 14.32
CA HIS A 37 -10.56 -15.45 15.71
C HIS A 37 -11.06 -14.35 16.65
N ALA A 38 -11.35 -13.14 16.14
CA ALA A 38 -11.86 -12.05 16.93
C ALA A 38 -13.33 -12.29 17.28
N ASN A 39 -13.67 -12.05 18.55
CA ASN A 39 -15.06 -12.03 18.98
C ASN A 39 -15.75 -10.77 18.46
N ARG A 40 -16.98 -10.92 17.97
CA ARG A 40 -17.78 -9.85 17.38
C ARG A 40 -18.08 -8.72 18.37
N ASP A 41 -18.26 -9.04 19.65
CA ASP A 41 -18.70 -8.08 20.66
C ASP A 41 -17.53 -7.36 21.32
N THR A 42 -16.45 -8.08 21.62
CA THR A 42 -15.29 -7.56 22.35
C THR A 42 -14.12 -7.15 21.46
N GLN A 43 -14.19 -7.44 20.15
CA GLN A 43 -13.11 -7.26 19.16
C GLN A 43 -11.77 -7.91 19.57
N SER A 44 -11.80 -8.80 20.57
CA SER A 44 -10.63 -9.46 21.11
C SER A 44 -10.49 -10.85 20.51
N ALA A 45 -9.25 -11.20 20.20
CA ALA A 45 -8.83 -12.47 19.65
C ALA A 45 -7.71 -13.03 20.53
N PHE A 46 -7.68 -14.34 20.75
CA PHE A 46 -6.64 -15.00 21.56
C PHE A 46 -5.99 -16.21 20.86
N PRO A 47 -5.68 -16.15 19.55
CA PRO A 47 -4.92 -17.21 18.91
C PRO A 47 -3.51 -17.30 19.52
N SER A 48 -3.08 -18.51 19.86
CA SER A 48 -1.71 -18.73 20.31
C SER A 48 -0.70 -18.46 19.20
N LEU A 49 0.57 -18.23 19.56
CA LEU A 49 1.64 -18.07 18.56
C LEU A 49 1.77 -19.31 17.68
N THR A 50 1.56 -20.51 18.25
CA THR A 50 1.55 -21.79 17.53
C THR A 50 0.42 -21.82 16.50
N THR A 51 -0.80 -21.43 16.89
CA THR A 51 -1.96 -21.35 15.99
C THR A 51 -1.69 -20.38 14.83
N LEU A 52 -1.07 -19.23 15.11
CA LEU A 52 -0.69 -18.27 14.06
C LEU A 52 0.35 -18.87 13.11
N THR A 53 1.39 -19.54 13.63
CA THR A 53 2.40 -20.17 12.77
C THR A 53 1.81 -21.25 11.86
N GLU A 54 0.90 -22.08 12.36
CA GLU A 54 0.26 -23.15 11.60
C GLU A 54 -0.65 -22.60 10.49
N LYS A 55 -1.47 -21.59 10.81
CA LYS A 55 -2.43 -21.03 9.84
C LYS A 55 -1.75 -20.16 8.79
N VAL A 56 -0.74 -19.38 9.18
CA VAL A 56 0.00 -18.51 8.26
C VAL A 56 1.00 -19.34 7.45
N GLY A 57 1.62 -20.35 8.05
CA GLY A 57 2.61 -21.23 7.41
C GLY A 57 4.02 -20.65 7.43
N CYS A 58 4.38 -19.89 8.46
CA CYS A 58 5.74 -19.34 8.61
C CYS A 58 6.30 -19.58 10.01
N GLY A 59 7.62 -19.49 10.13
CA GLY A 59 8.32 -19.78 11.40
C GLY A 59 7.97 -18.78 12.50
N ARG A 60 8.08 -19.23 13.76
CA ARG A 60 7.77 -18.43 14.96
C ARG A 60 8.38 -17.02 14.95
N LYS A 61 9.66 -16.90 14.58
CA LYS A 61 10.34 -15.60 14.50
C LYS A 61 9.66 -14.63 13.53
N LYS A 62 9.24 -15.11 12.36
CA LYS A 62 8.56 -14.29 11.35
C LYS A 62 7.18 -13.87 11.83
N ILE A 63 6.42 -14.74 12.51
CA ILE A 63 5.14 -14.36 13.13
C ILE A 63 5.31 -13.27 14.19
N VAL A 64 6.30 -13.42 15.08
CA VAL A 64 6.58 -12.39 16.10
C VAL A 64 6.90 -11.04 15.43
N GLN A 65 7.69 -11.05 14.35
CA GLN A 65 7.98 -9.84 13.57
C GLN A 65 6.72 -9.26 12.91
N CYS A 66 5.87 -10.09 12.30
CA CYS A 66 4.61 -9.64 11.69
C CYS A 66 3.66 -9.04 12.73
N ILE A 67 3.50 -9.67 13.90
CA ILE A 67 2.68 -9.14 15.00
C ILE A 67 3.18 -7.76 15.44
N LYS A 68 4.50 -7.62 15.60
CA LYS A 68 5.11 -6.34 15.99
C LYS A 68 4.84 -5.25 14.94
N SER A 69 5.01 -5.58 13.66
CA SER A 69 4.74 -4.67 12.54
C SER A 69 3.26 -4.27 12.48
N LEU A 70 2.33 -5.21 12.68
CA LEU A 70 0.88 -4.93 12.73
C LEU A 70 0.51 -4.03 13.92
N GLU A 71 1.18 -4.18 15.06
CA GLU A 71 1.03 -3.32 16.23
C GLU A 71 1.57 -1.91 15.97
N GLU A 72 2.75 -1.79 15.36
CA GLU A 72 3.36 -0.50 14.96
C GLU A 72 2.52 0.26 13.91
N LYS A 73 1.86 -0.47 13.00
CA LYS A 73 0.97 0.10 11.96
C LYS A 73 -0.45 0.39 12.46
N GLY A 74 -0.78 0.02 13.70
CA GLY A 74 -2.08 0.31 14.31
C GLY A 74 -3.22 -0.59 13.84
N TYR A 75 -2.94 -1.78 13.32
CA TYR A 75 -3.99 -2.75 12.95
C TYR A 75 -4.47 -3.58 14.15
N ILE A 76 -3.58 -3.80 15.12
CA ILE A 76 -3.87 -4.61 16.31
C ILE A 76 -3.20 -3.99 17.55
N GLN A 77 -3.76 -4.26 18.72
CA GLN A 77 -3.10 -4.04 20.00
C GLN A 77 -2.87 -5.37 20.70
N LYS A 78 -1.62 -5.65 21.12
CA LYS A 78 -1.27 -6.90 21.79
C LYS A 78 -1.18 -6.71 23.31
N VAL A 79 -1.86 -7.57 24.07
CA VAL A 79 -1.78 -7.65 25.53
C VAL A 79 -1.23 -9.02 25.92
N ASN A 80 -0.09 -9.02 26.62
CA ASN A 80 0.50 -10.23 27.16
C ASN A 80 -0.26 -10.66 28.41
N ARG A 81 -0.57 -11.96 28.52
CA ARG A 81 -1.21 -12.55 29.70
C ARG A 81 -0.21 -13.39 30.47
N LYS A 82 -0.29 -13.32 31.79
CA LYS A 82 0.40 -14.25 32.70
C LYS A 82 -0.62 -14.95 33.58
N ASP A 83 -0.35 -16.20 33.94
CA ASP A 83 -1.13 -16.89 34.97
C ASP A 83 -0.70 -16.42 36.37
N ASP A 84 -1.41 -16.90 37.39
CA ASP A 84 -1.10 -16.61 38.81
C ASP A 84 0.26 -17.18 39.25
N GLN A 85 0.84 -18.09 38.46
CA GLN A 85 2.15 -18.71 38.67
C GLN A 85 3.27 -17.98 37.92
N GLY A 86 2.96 -16.89 37.20
CA GLY A 86 3.91 -16.11 36.41
C GLY A 86 4.28 -16.69 35.04
N ASN A 87 3.69 -17.81 34.61
CA ASN A 87 3.89 -18.38 33.29
C ASN A 87 3.17 -17.56 32.22
N ASN A 88 3.74 -17.55 31.01
CA ASN A 88 3.15 -16.83 29.88
C ASN A 88 1.96 -17.61 29.30
N LEU A 89 0.80 -16.97 29.28
CA LEU A 89 -0.38 -17.45 28.56
C LEU A 89 -0.37 -16.93 27.11
N SER A 90 -1.30 -17.42 26.29
CA SER A 90 -1.49 -16.87 24.95
C SER A 90 -1.88 -15.40 25.03
N ASN A 91 -1.29 -14.60 24.14
CA ASN A 91 -1.58 -13.17 24.05
C ASN A 91 -3.04 -12.93 23.67
N ILE A 92 -3.58 -11.79 24.13
CA ILE A 92 -4.81 -11.23 23.58
C ILE A 92 -4.43 -10.18 22.55
N TYR A 93 -5.16 -10.16 21.45
CA TYR A 93 -5.06 -9.19 20.37
C TYR A 93 -6.40 -8.48 20.27
N TYR A 94 -6.39 -7.16 20.30
CA TYR A 94 -7.57 -6.35 19.98
C TYR A 94 -7.45 -5.88 18.55
N VAL A 95 -8.46 -6.15 17.72
CA VAL A 95 -8.50 -5.65 16.34
C VAL A 95 -8.88 -4.18 16.41
N LEU A 96 -8.02 -3.32 15.85
CA LEU A 96 -8.28 -1.89 15.75
C LEU A 96 -8.97 -1.60 14.41
N PRO A 97 -9.78 -0.53 14.32
CA PRO A 97 -10.25 -0.02 13.03
C PRO A 97 -9.05 0.19 12.12
N THR A 98 -9.14 -0.22 10.86
CA THR A 98 -8.06 0.08 9.92
C THR A 98 -7.81 1.59 9.92
N PRO A 99 -6.54 2.02 9.90
CA PRO A 99 -6.23 3.44 9.79
C PRO A 99 -6.69 3.91 8.41
N SER A 100 -7.97 4.31 8.30
CA SER A 100 -8.48 4.94 7.09
C SER A 100 -7.62 6.17 6.85
N VAL A 101 -7.18 6.29 5.60
CA VAL A 101 -6.32 7.37 5.08
C VAL A 101 -6.90 8.78 5.37
N SER A 102 -8.15 8.88 5.87
CA SER A 102 -8.86 10.12 6.17
C SER A 102 -8.80 10.63 7.63
N GLN A 103 -8.18 9.93 8.60
CA GLN A 103 -8.10 10.43 10.00
C GLN A 103 -6.70 10.91 10.40
N LYS A 104 -6.21 11.94 9.70
CA LYS A 104 -5.11 12.77 10.22
C LYS A 104 -5.30 14.24 9.85
N LEU A 105 -6.37 14.85 10.36
CA LEU A 105 -6.41 16.29 10.64
C LEU A 105 -6.71 16.49 12.14
N VAL A 106 -5.78 17.17 12.81
CA VAL A 106 -5.77 17.76 14.17
C VAL A 106 -7.11 18.42 14.57
N VAL A 107 -7.52 18.45 15.85
CA VAL A 107 -7.12 19.45 16.87
C VAL A 107 -7.64 19.04 18.28
N SER A 108 -6.87 19.40 19.31
CA SER A 108 -7.13 19.27 20.76
C SER A 108 -8.15 20.29 21.32
N GLU A 109 -8.90 19.85 22.34
CA GLU A 109 -9.60 20.58 23.43
C GLU A 109 -10.74 21.58 23.16
N GLY A 110 -11.87 21.38 23.87
CA GLY A 110 -12.81 22.46 24.20
C GLY A 110 -14.31 22.11 24.26
N ASN A 111 -14.76 21.51 25.38
CA ASN A 111 -16.05 21.72 26.08
C ASN A 111 -17.40 22.01 25.37
N GLN A 112 -18.38 21.18 25.76
CA GLN A 112 -19.82 21.46 26.04
C GLN A 112 -20.80 21.58 24.86
N GLY A 113 -21.89 20.80 24.94
CA GLY A 113 -23.20 21.19 24.38
C GLY A 113 -23.91 20.16 23.51
N SER A 114 -24.75 19.34 24.13
CA SER A 114 -25.71 18.38 23.56
C SER A 114 -26.66 18.98 22.50
N ILE A 115 -27.07 18.19 21.48
CA ILE A 115 -28.49 17.93 21.14
C ILE A 115 -28.63 16.52 20.52
N SER A 116 -29.61 15.77 21.00
CA SER A 116 -30.08 14.50 20.48
C SER A 116 -31.33 14.74 19.62
N GLU A 117 -31.31 14.35 18.36
CA GLU A 117 -32.56 14.14 17.60
C GLU A 117 -32.47 12.80 16.84
N LYS A 118 -33.43 11.93 17.18
CA LYS A 118 -33.72 10.69 16.46
C LYS A 118 -34.49 10.99 15.15
N PRO A 119 -34.43 10.09 14.16
CA PRO A 119 -34.91 10.34 12.80
C PRO A 119 -36.43 10.14 12.65
N GLY A 120 -37.07 11.03 11.88
CA GLY A 120 -38.46 10.94 11.46
C GLY A 120 -38.61 10.57 9.98
N VAL A 121 -39.02 9.32 9.73
CA VAL A 121 -40.01 8.85 8.73
C VAL A 121 -39.84 9.24 7.24
N VAL A 122 -39.51 8.20 6.47
CA VAL A 122 -39.76 7.88 5.04
C VAL A 122 -40.58 8.85 4.18
N SER A 123 -40.06 9.10 2.97
CA SER A 123 -40.86 9.13 1.74
C SER A 123 -40.15 8.38 0.62
N GLU A 124 -40.85 7.38 0.08
CA GLU A 124 -40.47 6.63 -1.12
C GLU A 124 -40.54 7.51 -2.37
N GLY A 125 -39.53 7.38 -3.24
CA GLY A 125 -39.48 8.05 -4.53
C GLY A 125 -38.26 7.63 -5.34
N ASN A 126 -38.35 6.47 -6.01
CA ASN A 126 -37.58 6.11 -7.21
C ASN A 126 -37.69 7.28 -8.24
N CYS A 127 -36.77 7.65 -9.13
CA CYS A 127 -35.58 7.08 -9.77
C CYS A 127 -34.77 8.32 -10.29
N ASN A 128 -33.46 8.28 -10.51
CA ASN A 128 -32.87 8.07 -11.84
C ASN A 128 -31.34 7.96 -11.70
N ASN A 129 -30.76 6.92 -12.30
CA ASN A 129 -29.35 6.88 -12.64
C ASN A 129 -29.00 8.11 -13.50
N THR A 130 -28.06 8.93 -13.04
CA THR A 130 -27.33 9.85 -13.93
C THR A 130 -25.86 9.47 -13.92
N ASN A 131 -25.50 8.76 -14.97
CA ASN A 131 -24.14 8.56 -15.43
C ASN A 131 -23.60 9.95 -15.86
N LEU A 132 -22.80 10.60 -15.02
CA LEU A 132 -22.04 11.80 -15.40
C LEU A 132 -20.64 11.38 -15.82
N ASN A 133 -20.53 11.08 -17.11
CA ASN A 133 -19.27 10.94 -17.81
C ASN A 133 -18.61 12.31 -17.95
N ASN A 134 -17.29 12.33 -17.73
CA ASN A 134 -16.34 13.31 -18.26
C ASN A 134 -16.56 14.78 -17.86
N THR A 135 -15.93 15.19 -16.76
CA THR A 135 -15.47 16.58 -16.60
C THR A 135 -14.02 16.67 -17.10
N ASN A 136 -13.87 17.09 -18.35
CA ASN A 136 -12.68 17.80 -18.80
C ASN A 136 -12.55 19.10 -17.98
N LEU A 137 -11.79 19.05 -16.89
CA LEU A 137 -11.30 20.25 -16.20
C LEU A 137 -9.98 20.67 -16.84
N THR A 138 -10.07 21.26 -18.03
CA THR A 138 -9.10 22.29 -18.43
C THR A 138 -9.36 23.52 -17.57
N ILE A 139 -8.54 23.74 -16.53
CA ILE A 139 -8.32 25.05 -15.91
C ILE A 139 -6.86 25.11 -15.42
N SER A 140 -6.13 25.96 -16.13
CA SER A 140 -5.12 26.89 -15.63
C SER A 140 -3.78 26.36 -15.10
N SER A 141 -2.77 26.56 -15.96
CA SER A 141 -1.43 27.05 -15.63
C SER A 141 -1.42 28.01 -14.42
N SER A 142 -1.42 27.44 -13.23
CA SER A 142 -1.25 28.13 -11.95
C SER A 142 -0.37 27.23 -11.11
N SER A 143 0.91 27.59 -11.00
CA SER A 143 1.98 26.93 -10.21
C SER A 143 1.51 25.73 -9.40
N LYS A 144 1.50 24.54 -10.00
CA LYS A 144 1.16 23.30 -9.30
C LYS A 144 2.30 23.07 -8.31
N ASN A 145 2.08 23.34 -7.04
CA ASN A 145 3.07 23.04 -6.02
C ASN A 145 3.33 21.51 -6.04
N PRO A 146 4.59 21.02 -6.09
CA PRO A 146 4.88 19.58 -6.16
C PRO A 146 4.29 18.78 -4.99
N PHE A 147 4.17 19.39 -3.81
CA PHE A 147 3.54 18.78 -2.63
C PHE A 147 2.03 18.60 -2.84
N SER A 148 1.33 19.63 -3.28
CA SER A 148 -0.13 19.52 -3.52
C SER A 148 -0.44 18.60 -4.70
N PHE A 149 0.43 18.56 -5.70
CA PHE A 149 0.34 17.61 -6.82
C PHE A 149 0.48 16.17 -6.34
N TYR A 150 1.42 15.91 -5.44
CA TYR A 150 1.62 14.60 -4.82
C TYR A 150 0.37 14.16 -4.06
N GLU A 151 -0.15 15.02 -3.17
CA GLU A 151 -1.31 14.71 -2.31
C GLU A 151 -2.56 14.41 -3.14
N SER A 152 -2.77 15.16 -4.23
CA SER A 152 -3.97 15.02 -5.07
C SER A 152 -3.97 13.76 -5.94
N ASN A 153 -2.81 13.19 -6.25
CA ASN A 153 -2.71 12.15 -7.29
C ASN A 153 -2.01 10.86 -6.84
N ILE A 154 -1.00 10.94 -5.96
CA ILE A 154 -0.17 9.78 -5.57
C ILE A 154 -0.65 9.21 -4.24
N GLY A 155 -0.95 10.06 -3.25
CA GLY A 155 -1.45 9.64 -1.94
C GLY A 155 -1.01 10.59 -0.82
N VAL A 156 -1.15 10.16 0.43
CA VAL A 156 -0.84 11.01 1.59
C VAL A 156 0.65 11.34 1.65
N LEU A 157 0.95 12.64 1.71
CA LEU A 157 2.29 13.15 1.91
C LEU A 157 2.72 12.92 3.36
N ASN A 158 3.71 12.05 3.55
CA ASN A 158 4.36 11.85 4.85
C ASN A 158 5.65 12.69 4.94
N PRO A 159 6.19 12.94 6.15
CA PRO A 159 7.40 13.76 6.31
C PRO A 159 8.60 13.28 5.49
N PHE A 160 8.82 11.96 5.41
CA PHE A 160 9.93 11.39 4.64
C PHE A 160 9.80 11.65 3.13
N MET A 161 8.59 11.56 2.58
CA MET A 161 8.32 11.89 1.18
C MET A 161 8.42 13.41 0.95
N ALA A 162 7.99 14.22 1.91
CA ALA A 162 8.13 15.68 1.83
C ALA A 162 9.60 16.09 1.76
N ASP A 163 10.46 15.52 2.62
CA ASP A 163 11.90 15.75 2.58
C ASP A 163 12.50 15.33 1.23
N GLY A 164 12.05 14.20 0.67
CA GLY A 164 12.47 13.74 -0.66
C GLY A 164 12.05 14.69 -1.78
N ILE A 165 10.81 15.17 -1.75
CA ILE A 165 10.29 16.15 -2.72
C ILE A 165 11.08 17.46 -2.60
N GLU A 166 11.30 17.97 -1.39
CA GLU A 166 12.06 19.20 -1.14
C GLU A 166 13.50 19.08 -1.64
N HIS A 167 14.16 17.96 -1.36
CA HIS A 167 15.49 17.66 -1.86
C HIS A 167 15.55 17.72 -3.39
N TRP A 168 14.60 17.08 -4.08
CA TRP A 168 14.57 17.06 -5.54
C TRP A 168 14.19 18.41 -6.15
N ILE A 169 13.34 19.20 -5.49
CA ILE A 169 13.04 20.58 -5.89
C ILE A 169 14.33 21.40 -5.90
N LYS A 170 15.16 21.25 -4.86
CA LYS A 170 16.44 21.98 -4.71
C LYS A 170 17.49 21.56 -5.74
N ASP A 171 17.57 20.26 -6.05
CA ASP A 171 18.58 19.71 -6.97
C ASP A 171 18.23 19.90 -8.44
N THR A 172 16.93 19.98 -8.77
CA THR A 172 16.42 20.09 -10.13
C THR A 172 15.59 21.37 -10.28
N SER A 173 14.27 21.24 -10.35
CA SER A 173 13.30 22.33 -10.27
C SER A 173 11.93 21.75 -9.93
N GLU A 174 11.03 22.58 -9.40
CA GLU A 174 9.64 22.18 -9.13
C GLU A 174 8.96 21.58 -10.36
N GLU A 175 9.19 22.19 -11.53
CA GLU A 175 8.63 21.76 -12.82
C GLU A 175 9.07 20.35 -13.21
N LEU A 176 10.36 20.02 -13.00
CA LEU A 176 10.89 18.69 -13.27
C LEU A 176 10.30 17.66 -12.30
N VAL A 177 10.18 18.01 -11.02
CA VAL A 177 9.58 17.11 -10.03
C VAL A 177 8.14 16.75 -10.41
N ILE A 178 7.33 17.74 -10.81
CA ILE A 178 5.96 17.52 -11.27
C ILE A 178 5.95 16.66 -12.54
N ALA A 179 6.81 16.97 -13.51
CA ALA A 179 6.89 16.21 -14.77
C ALA A 179 7.32 14.75 -14.56
N ALA A 180 8.11 14.45 -13.53
CA ALA A 180 8.46 13.09 -13.15
C ALA A 180 7.29 12.38 -12.46
N MET A 181 6.57 13.08 -11.56
CA MET A 181 5.36 12.55 -10.92
C MET A 181 4.25 12.25 -11.94
N GLU A 182 4.00 13.14 -12.91
CA GLU A 182 3.05 12.93 -14.00
C GLU A 182 3.37 11.65 -14.80
N ARG A 183 4.66 11.38 -15.05
CA ARG A 183 5.11 10.16 -15.72
C ARG A 183 4.89 8.90 -14.89
N ALA A 184 5.10 8.98 -13.57
CA ALA A 184 4.80 7.87 -12.68
C ALA A 184 3.30 7.54 -12.66
N LEU A 185 2.45 8.57 -12.62
CA LEU A 185 0.99 8.41 -12.64
C LEU A 185 0.48 7.80 -13.94
N LYS A 186 1.03 8.18 -15.10
CA LYS A 186 0.72 7.54 -16.40
C LYS A 186 0.98 6.03 -16.41
N GLN A 187 1.88 5.55 -15.56
CA GLN A 187 2.21 4.12 -15.41
C GLN A 187 1.61 3.49 -14.14
N GLN A 188 0.73 4.23 -13.43
CA GLN A 188 0.16 3.84 -12.14
C GLN A 188 1.24 3.41 -11.13
N LYS A 189 2.36 4.14 -11.10
CA LYS A 189 3.49 3.90 -10.19
C LYS A 189 3.54 4.92 -9.06
N LYS A 190 4.08 4.49 -7.92
CA LYS A 190 4.28 5.30 -6.72
C LYS A 190 5.53 6.20 -6.85
N TRP A 191 5.73 7.11 -5.88
CA TRP A 191 6.84 8.06 -5.78
C TRP A 191 8.22 7.53 -6.18
N ASN A 192 8.59 6.33 -5.71
CA ASN A 192 9.90 5.73 -5.97
C ASN A 192 10.22 5.64 -7.48
N TYR A 193 9.19 5.52 -8.32
CA TYR A 193 9.35 5.53 -9.77
C TYR A 193 9.67 6.95 -10.29
N ALA A 194 8.98 7.98 -9.77
CA ALA A 194 9.28 9.38 -10.07
C ALA A 194 10.71 9.75 -9.62
N GLU A 195 11.15 9.31 -8.44
CA GLU A 195 12.55 9.48 -8.02
C GLU A 195 13.54 8.78 -8.96
N GLY A 196 13.19 7.60 -9.46
CA GLY A 196 14.00 6.90 -10.46
C GLY A 196 14.16 7.70 -11.75
N ILE A 197 13.09 8.39 -12.19
CA ILE A 197 13.12 9.30 -13.33
C ILE A 197 14.00 10.52 -13.01
N LEU A 198 13.82 11.14 -11.84
CA LEU A 198 14.60 12.30 -11.42
C LEU A 198 16.10 11.99 -11.32
N LYS A 199 16.46 10.82 -10.81
CA LYS A 199 17.86 10.32 -10.81
C LYS A 199 18.41 10.18 -12.22
N GLN A 200 17.63 9.64 -13.15
CA GLN A 200 18.06 9.54 -14.55
C GLN A 200 18.25 10.90 -15.19
N TRP A 201 17.42 11.88 -14.87
CA TRP A 201 17.54 13.24 -15.39
C TRP A 201 18.72 14.00 -14.79
N ALA A 202 18.92 13.89 -13.48
CA ALA A 202 20.07 14.45 -12.78
C ALA A 202 21.39 13.88 -13.33
N ASN A 203 21.47 12.57 -13.57
CA ASN A 203 22.64 11.92 -14.17
C ASN A 203 22.94 12.41 -15.59
N LYS A 204 21.92 12.88 -16.32
CA LYS A 204 22.05 13.44 -17.67
C LYS A 204 22.22 14.97 -17.67
N ASN A 205 22.38 15.59 -16.51
CA ASN A 205 22.49 17.04 -16.33
C ASN A 205 21.32 17.84 -16.93
N ILE A 206 20.12 17.25 -16.95
CA ILE A 206 18.93 17.90 -17.46
C ILE A 206 18.39 18.85 -16.39
N LYS A 207 18.34 20.15 -16.70
CA LYS A 207 17.85 21.18 -15.78
C LYS A 207 16.66 21.97 -16.33
N THR A 208 16.25 21.73 -17.57
CA THR A 208 15.15 22.45 -18.21
C THR A 208 14.06 21.49 -18.72
N LEU A 209 12.81 21.96 -18.72
CA LEU A 209 11.68 21.22 -19.31
C LEU A 209 11.92 20.88 -20.79
N SER A 210 12.57 21.78 -21.54
CA SER A 210 12.86 21.59 -22.96
C SER A 210 13.75 20.36 -23.21
N ASP A 211 14.74 20.13 -22.35
CA ASP A 211 15.65 18.97 -22.47
C ASP A 211 14.92 17.65 -22.13
N VAL A 212 13.93 17.71 -21.24
CA VAL A 212 13.09 16.56 -20.88
C VAL A 212 12.19 16.15 -22.05
N GLU A 213 11.62 17.12 -22.78
CA GLU A 213 10.81 16.85 -23.97
C GLU A 213 11.63 16.20 -25.09
N ALA A 214 12.86 16.70 -25.31
CA ALA A 214 13.79 16.12 -26.28
C ALA A 214 14.14 14.66 -25.93
N LEU A 215 14.41 14.38 -24.66
CA LEU A 215 14.69 13.03 -24.18
C LEU A 215 13.49 12.10 -24.23
N GLU A 216 12.28 12.62 -24.01
CA GLU A 216 11.06 11.84 -24.17
C GLU A 216 10.85 11.45 -25.64
N ALA A 217 11.06 12.39 -26.56
CA ALA A 217 10.99 12.12 -28.00
C ALA A 217 12.02 11.06 -28.43
N GLU A 218 13.21 11.05 -27.84
CA GLU A 218 14.21 9.99 -28.04
C GLU A 218 13.79 8.65 -27.42
N TYR A 219 13.27 8.66 -26.19
CA TYR A 219 12.85 7.43 -25.50
C TYR A 219 11.68 6.73 -26.20
N GLN A 220 10.69 7.49 -26.66
CA GLN A 220 9.56 6.94 -27.43
C GLN A 220 10.02 6.34 -28.77
N ARG A 221 10.96 6.99 -29.46
CA ARG A 221 11.58 6.44 -30.68
C ARG A 221 12.31 5.13 -30.41
N ASN A 222 13.03 5.03 -29.28
CA ASN A 222 13.81 3.85 -28.95
C ASN A 222 12.97 2.68 -28.38
N LYS A 223 11.83 2.97 -27.73
CA LYS A 223 10.87 1.96 -27.24
C LYS A 223 10.18 1.22 -28.39
N GLY A 224 9.89 1.91 -29.51
CA GLY A 224 9.38 1.29 -30.73
C GLY A 224 10.39 0.36 -31.42
N ALA A 225 11.69 0.69 -31.34
CA ALA A 225 12.75 -0.12 -31.97
C ALA A 225 13.05 -1.44 -31.23
N LYS A 226 12.94 -1.47 -29.89
CA LYS A 226 13.19 -2.69 -29.09
C LYS A 226 12.09 -3.75 -29.21
N ASN A 227 10.84 -3.35 -29.36
CA ASN A 227 9.72 -4.29 -29.55
C ASN A 227 9.83 -5.11 -30.85
N ASN A 228 10.60 -4.64 -31.84
CA ASN A 228 10.87 -5.39 -33.07
C ASN A 228 12.10 -6.33 -32.97
N ALA A 229 12.95 -6.17 -31.96
CA ALA A 229 14.17 -6.97 -31.80
C ALA A 229 14.00 -8.21 -30.89
N GLU A 230 12.96 -8.24 -30.04
CA GLU A 230 12.72 -9.34 -29.08
C GLU A 230 11.87 -10.51 -29.62
N SER A 231 11.54 -10.53 -30.92
CA SER A 231 10.85 -11.65 -31.59
C SER A 231 11.77 -12.67 -32.26
N GLY A 232 13.05 -12.73 -31.87
CA GLY A 232 14.00 -13.67 -32.43
C GLY A 232 15.22 -13.93 -31.58
N THR A 233 15.09 -14.69 -30.48
CA THR A 233 16.13 -15.63 -30.01
C THR A 233 15.49 -16.67 -29.09
N SER A 234 15.45 -17.89 -29.59
CA SER A 234 14.89 -19.07 -28.94
C SER A 234 15.70 -19.54 -27.73
N ASN A 235 14.96 -20.06 -26.75
CA ASN A 235 15.40 -20.92 -25.66
C ASN A 235 16.46 -21.96 -26.08
N THR A 236 17.55 -22.04 -25.32
CA THR A 236 18.27 -23.31 -25.09
C THR A 236 18.60 -23.48 -23.62
N ASN A 237 17.90 -24.43 -22.98
CA ASN A 237 18.30 -25.09 -21.75
C ASN A 237 19.72 -25.65 -21.87
N ARG A 238 20.57 -25.43 -20.86
CA ARG A 238 21.76 -26.24 -20.60
C ARG A 238 21.87 -26.58 -19.12
N TYR A 239 21.31 -27.74 -18.77
CA TYR A 239 21.81 -28.55 -17.66
C TYR A 239 23.07 -29.28 -18.16
N SER A 240 24.24 -29.02 -17.59
CA SER A 240 25.22 -30.06 -17.20
C SER A 240 26.50 -29.48 -16.57
N GLN A 241 26.97 -30.19 -15.53
CA GLN A 241 28.34 -30.27 -14.98
C GLN A 241 28.88 -29.15 -14.06
N LYS A 242 29.02 -29.44 -12.76
CA LYS A 242 30.26 -29.95 -12.11
C LYS A 242 30.16 -29.91 -10.57
N GLY A 243 30.70 -30.94 -9.91
CA GLY A 243 30.94 -30.93 -8.47
C GLY A 243 30.97 -32.34 -7.85
N GLU A 244 31.91 -33.18 -8.27
CA GLU A 244 32.36 -34.35 -7.49
C GLU A 244 32.93 -33.85 -6.15
N TYR A 245 32.46 -34.42 -5.03
CA TYR A 245 33.15 -34.34 -3.75
C TYR A 245 33.38 -35.76 -3.23
N ASP A 246 34.64 -36.16 -3.30
CA ASP A 246 35.23 -37.37 -2.76
C ASP A 246 35.30 -37.25 -1.23
N TYR A 247 34.68 -38.17 -0.50
CA TYR A 247 34.87 -38.34 0.94
C TYR A 247 35.47 -39.72 1.17
N GLY A 248 36.81 -39.76 1.12
CA GLY A 248 37.61 -40.88 1.59
C GLY A 248 37.91 -40.77 3.09
N PHE A 249 37.71 -41.92 3.75
CA PHE A 249 38.09 -42.32 5.13
C PHE A 249 37.18 -41.90 6.29
#